data_AF-A0A5C8EUE9-F1
#
_entry.id   AF-A0A5C8EUE9-F1
#
_cell.length_a   1.000
_cell.length_b   1.000
_cell.length_c   1.000
_cell.angle_alpha   90.00
_cell.angle_beta   90.00
_cell.angle_gamma   90.00
#
_symmetry.space_group_name_H-M   'P 1'
#
loop_
_entity.id
_entity.type
_entity.pdbx_description
1 polymer ?
#
loop_
_entity_poly.entity_id
_entity_poly.type
_entity_poly.pdbx_seq_one_letter_code
_entity_poly.pdbx_strand_id
1 'polypeptide(L)'
;MQKRILGKDLEVSAIGLGCMGMSQGYGEPSDKKEMITLIHKAIDLGVTFFDTAEVYVPFINEELVGEALKPYKNNVIIATKFGLETDKKVLTPNSKPEVIRKSIDGSLKRLQLETIDLYYLHRVDTNTPIEEVASTIKDLIKEGKVKHWGLSEAGADTIRKADSVCKLTAIQSEYSMMWREPEKEILPLLEELNIGFVPFAPLGRGFLTGSIKKDTEFKSGDFRNIVPRFKKENLEANQVLVELIRDIANKKNITLSQVALAWVLAQKSFIVPIPGTRSLDRLKENVSSADIVLSEEELKDINEALSKIVIQGDRYPKELVDKVGR
;
A
#
# COMPACT_ATOMS: atom_id res chain seq x y z
N MET A 1 2.86 20.04 -0.32
CA MET A 1 3.10 18.58 -0.36
C MET A 1 4.29 18.30 -1.26
N GLN A 2 5.29 17.57 -0.75
CA GLN A 2 6.43 17.11 -1.55
C GLN A 2 6.00 16.11 -2.64
N LYS A 3 6.72 16.09 -3.76
CA LYS A 3 6.49 15.16 -4.86
C LYS A 3 7.58 14.09 -4.92
N ARG A 4 7.22 12.91 -5.42
CA ARG A 4 8.13 11.78 -5.68
C ARG A 4 7.81 11.18 -7.04
N ILE A 5 8.79 10.52 -7.64
CA ILE A 5 8.65 9.85 -8.92
C ILE A 5 8.65 8.34 -8.66
N LEU A 6 7.62 7.65 -9.15
CA LEU A 6 7.58 6.19 -9.24
C LEU A 6 8.02 5.76 -10.65
N GLY A 7 8.97 4.82 -10.71
CA GLY A 7 9.51 4.36 -12.00
C GLY A 7 10.25 5.48 -12.72
N LYS A 8 9.92 5.69 -14.00
CA LYS A 8 10.60 6.68 -14.84
C LYS A 8 10.03 8.09 -14.72
N ASP A 9 8.70 8.21 -14.66
CA ASP A 9 8.01 9.47 -14.96
C ASP A 9 6.66 9.64 -14.24
N LEU A 10 6.23 8.71 -13.39
CA LEU A 10 4.98 8.85 -12.66
C LEU A 10 5.18 9.71 -11.41
N GLU A 11 4.94 11.01 -11.52
CA GLU A 11 4.98 11.94 -10.39
C GLU A 11 3.74 11.84 -9.49
N VAL A 12 3.96 11.69 -8.19
CA VAL A 12 2.93 11.54 -7.15
C VAL A 12 3.26 12.37 -5.91
N SER A 13 2.30 12.56 -5.01
CA SER A 13 2.57 13.09 -3.67
C SER A 13 3.44 12.10 -2.87
N ALA A 14 4.35 12.61 -2.04
CA ALA A 14 5.25 11.78 -1.23
C ALA A 14 4.51 10.82 -0.29
N ILE A 15 3.32 11.22 0.18
CA ILE A 15 2.36 10.35 0.88
C ILE A 15 1.14 10.20 -0.02
N GLY A 16 0.74 8.97 -0.30
CA GLY A 16 -0.53 8.64 -0.94
C GLY A 16 -1.62 8.27 0.07
N LEU A 17 -2.82 7.96 -0.41
CA LEU A 17 -3.94 7.50 0.42
C LEU A 17 -4.40 6.11 -0.01
N GLY A 18 -4.30 5.15 0.91
CA GLY A 18 -4.89 3.82 0.73
C GLY A 18 -6.37 3.82 1.09
N CYS A 19 -7.25 3.58 0.12
CA CYS A 19 -8.70 3.69 0.29
C CYS A 19 -9.37 2.40 0.80
N MET A 20 -8.64 1.28 0.93
CA MET A 20 -9.16 -0.01 1.39
C MET A 20 -9.99 0.11 2.67
N GLY A 21 -9.45 0.82 3.68
CA GLY A 21 -10.08 0.97 5.00
C GLY A 21 -11.44 1.66 4.98
N MET A 22 -11.80 2.36 3.90
CA MET A 22 -13.07 3.07 3.76
C MET A 22 -14.25 2.10 3.54
N SER A 23 -14.00 0.92 2.98
CA SER A 23 -15.02 -0.12 2.79
C SER A 23 -14.70 -1.45 3.49
N GLN A 24 -13.42 -1.79 3.74
CA GLN A 24 -13.01 -3.11 4.21
C GLN A 24 -11.89 -3.09 5.25
N GLY A 25 -11.86 -4.12 6.12
CA GLY A 25 -10.65 -4.61 6.78
C GLY A 25 -10.50 -4.25 8.25
N TYR A 26 -11.24 -3.25 8.74
CA TYR A 26 -11.12 -2.72 10.11
C TYR A 26 -12.49 -2.54 10.79
N GLY A 27 -13.39 -3.50 10.57
CA GLY A 27 -14.78 -3.46 11.03
C GLY A 27 -15.74 -2.81 10.03
N GLU A 28 -16.90 -2.36 10.52
CA GLU A 28 -17.97 -1.77 9.70
C GLU A 28 -17.49 -0.56 8.88
N PRO A 29 -17.87 -0.45 7.59
CA PRO A 29 -17.48 0.66 6.73
C PRO A 29 -18.00 2.01 7.25
N SER A 30 -17.37 3.11 6.84
CA SER A 30 -17.85 4.46 7.17
C SER A 30 -18.98 4.86 6.23
N ASP A 31 -19.71 5.91 6.60
CA ASP A 31 -20.65 6.52 5.67
C ASP A 31 -19.94 6.98 4.39
N LYS A 32 -20.57 6.73 3.24
CA LYS A 32 -20.01 7.03 1.93
C LYS A 32 -19.71 8.52 1.75
N LYS A 33 -20.60 9.42 2.21
CA LYS A 33 -20.42 10.87 2.05
C LYS A 33 -19.28 11.39 2.92
N GLU A 34 -19.12 10.82 4.12
CA GLU A 34 -17.97 11.12 4.98
C GLU A 34 -16.65 10.75 4.30
N MET A 35 -16.59 9.57 3.65
CA MET A 35 -15.38 9.11 2.96
C MET A 35 -15.08 9.93 1.69
N ILE A 36 -16.11 10.31 0.91
CA ILE A 36 -15.95 11.26 -0.20
C ILE A 36 -15.38 12.59 0.31
N THR A 37 -15.94 13.12 1.40
CA THR A 37 -15.47 14.36 2.01
C THR A 37 -14.01 14.24 2.46
N LEU A 38 -13.64 13.10 3.06
CA LEU A 38 -12.25 12.85 3.49
C LEU A 38 -11.28 12.76 2.30
N ILE A 39 -11.68 12.14 1.19
CA ILE A 39 -10.88 12.11 -0.05
C ILE A 39 -10.67 13.53 -0.58
N HIS A 40 -11.71 14.37 -0.60
CA HIS A 40 -11.56 15.78 -1.00
C HIS A 40 -10.62 16.53 -0.07
N LYS A 41 -10.69 16.28 1.25
CA LYS A 41 -9.72 16.84 2.21
C LYS A 41 -8.29 16.35 1.99
N ALA A 42 -8.08 15.12 1.51
CA ALA A 42 -6.74 14.68 1.12
C ALA A 42 -6.20 15.50 -0.05
N ILE A 43 -7.04 15.81 -1.03
CA ILE A 43 -6.68 16.66 -2.18
C ILE A 43 -6.39 18.09 -1.72
N ASP A 44 -7.21 18.67 -0.84
CA ASP A 44 -6.97 19.99 -0.23
C ASP A 44 -5.60 20.05 0.48
N LEU A 45 -5.14 18.93 1.05
CA LEU A 45 -3.83 18.77 1.70
C LEU A 45 -2.69 18.45 0.71
N GLY A 46 -2.98 18.38 -0.59
CA GLY A 46 -2.02 18.15 -1.66
C GLY A 46 -1.72 16.69 -1.99
N VAL A 47 -2.50 15.73 -1.48
CA VAL A 47 -2.40 14.32 -1.88
C VAL A 47 -2.86 14.16 -3.33
N THR A 48 -2.03 13.52 -4.15
CA THR A 48 -2.33 13.28 -5.57
C THR A 48 -2.23 11.80 -5.94
N PHE A 49 -2.05 10.89 -4.99
CA PHE A 49 -1.95 9.45 -5.26
C PHE A 49 -2.92 8.66 -4.40
N PHE A 50 -3.88 8.00 -5.06
CA PHE A 50 -4.97 7.27 -4.42
C PHE A 50 -4.95 5.81 -4.85
N ASP A 51 -4.95 4.91 -3.88
CA ASP A 51 -4.88 3.46 -4.11
C ASP A 51 -6.18 2.77 -3.69
N THR A 52 -6.75 2.00 -4.63
CA THR A 52 -7.93 1.15 -4.43
C THR A 52 -7.70 -0.23 -5.05
N ALA A 53 -8.72 -1.10 -5.09
CA ALA A 53 -8.68 -2.39 -5.78
C ALA A 53 -10.09 -2.88 -6.10
N GLU A 54 -10.22 -3.63 -7.19
CA GLU A 54 -11.47 -4.29 -7.62
C GLU A 54 -12.10 -5.16 -6.52
N VAL A 55 -11.27 -5.77 -5.65
CA VAL A 55 -11.72 -6.72 -4.63
C VAL A 55 -12.12 -6.12 -3.29
N TYR A 56 -11.94 -4.80 -3.07
CA TYR A 56 -12.17 -4.18 -1.76
C TYR A 56 -13.66 -3.99 -1.45
N VAL A 57 -14.26 -4.97 -0.75
CA VAL A 57 -15.70 -5.27 -0.81
C VAL A 57 -16.12 -5.28 -2.27
N PRO A 58 -16.02 -6.42 -2.97
CA PRO A 58 -15.96 -6.50 -4.43
C PRO A 58 -16.73 -5.38 -5.13
N PHE A 59 -15.99 -4.58 -5.89
CA PHE A 59 -16.45 -3.45 -6.70
C PHE A 59 -16.82 -2.16 -5.95
N ILE A 60 -17.20 -2.22 -4.67
CA ILE A 60 -17.75 -1.08 -3.92
C ILE A 60 -16.71 0.02 -3.66
N ASN A 61 -15.45 -0.32 -3.34
CA ASN A 61 -14.44 0.71 -3.08
C ASN A 61 -14.08 1.51 -4.34
N GLU A 62 -14.02 0.86 -5.50
CA GLU A 62 -13.78 1.55 -6.76
C GLU A 62 -14.93 2.50 -7.12
N GLU A 63 -16.18 2.11 -6.86
CA GLU A 63 -17.33 3.02 -7.06
C GLU A 63 -17.26 4.24 -6.13
N LEU A 64 -16.91 4.03 -4.85
CA LEU A 64 -16.68 5.11 -3.87
C LEU A 64 -15.58 6.08 -4.34
N VAL A 65 -14.42 5.53 -4.71
CA VAL A 65 -13.24 6.32 -5.13
C VAL A 65 -13.51 7.02 -6.45
N GLY A 66 -14.14 6.35 -7.41
CA GLY A 66 -14.52 6.91 -8.70
C GLY A 66 -15.47 8.10 -8.54
N GLU A 67 -16.50 7.96 -7.70
CA GLU A 67 -17.42 9.06 -7.39
C GLU A 67 -16.70 10.23 -6.71
N ALA A 68 -15.82 9.95 -5.74
CA ALA A 68 -15.09 11.00 -5.02
C ALA A 68 -14.13 11.77 -5.93
N LEU A 69 -13.40 11.08 -6.81
CA LEU A 69 -12.31 11.65 -7.61
C LEU A 69 -12.76 12.17 -8.98
N LYS A 70 -14.00 11.90 -9.41
CA LYS A 70 -14.54 12.39 -10.69
C LYS A 70 -14.26 13.89 -10.96
N PRO A 71 -14.42 14.83 -10.00
CA PRO A 71 -14.13 16.24 -10.24
C PRO A 71 -12.64 16.57 -10.38
N TYR A 72 -11.76 15.65 -10.00
CA TYR A 72 -10.31 15.86 -9.87
C TYR A 72 -9.47 14.94 -10.76
N LYS A 73 -10.09 14.12 -11.62
CA LYS A 73 -9.42 13.05 -12.40
C LYS A 73 -8.21 13.48 -13.24
N ASN A 74 -8.09 14.77 -13.58
CA ASN A 74 -6.95 15.30 -14.33
C ASN A 74 -5.79 15.80 -13.44
N ASN A 75 -6.00 15.84 -12.12
CA ASN A 75 -5.09 16.41 -11.13
C ASN A 75 -4.56 15.36 -10.13
N VAL A 76 -5.03 14.11 -10.24
CA VAL A 76 -4.69 13.02 -9.34
C VAL A 76 -4.32 11.78 -10.13
N ILE A 77 -3.54 10.90 -9.50
CA ILE A 77 -3.16 9.58 -9.98
C ILE A 77 -4.01 8.55 -9.24
N ILE A 78 -4.73 7.73 -10.00
CA ILE A 78 -5.58 6.67 -9.46
C ILE A 78 -4.94 5.32 -9.76
N ALA A 79 -4.61 4.59 -8.70
CA ALA A 79 -4.14 3.22 -8.79
C ALA A 79 -5.22 2.23 -8.39
N THR A 80 -5.38 1.17 -9.17
CA THR A 80 -6.25 0.04 -8.83
C THR A 80 -5.59 -1.30 -9.19
N LYS A 81 -6.24 -2.41 -8.85
CA LYS A 81 -5.65 -3.75 -8.93
C LYS A 81 -6.64 -4.78 -9.46
N PHE A 82 -6.09 -5.79 -10.14
CA PHE A 82 -6.82 -6.92 -10.72
C PHE A 82 -6.19 -8.26 -10.34
N GLY A 83 -6.76 -9.34 -10.87
CA GLY A 83 -6.13 -10.66 -10.84
C GLY A 83 -6.57 -11.53 -9.67
N LEU A 84 -7.70 -11.19 -9.04
CA LEU A 84 -8.32 -11.96 -7.98
C LEU A 84 -9.81 -12.16 -8.31
N GLU A 85 -10.25 -13.42 -8.32
CA GLU A 85 -11.67 -13.76 -8.52
C GLU A 85 -12.49 -13.42 -7.28
N THR A 86 -13.61 -12.72 -7.48
CA THR A 86 -14.50 -12.23 -6.42
C THR A 86 -15.81 -13.01 -6.29
N ASP A 87 -16.11 -13.92 -7.22
CA ASP A 87 -17.31 -14.76 -7.24
C ASP A 87 -17.22 -15.95 -6.27
N LYS A 88 -16.01 -16.28 -5.82
CA LYS A 88 -15.74 -17.32 -4.84
C LYS A 88 -15.75 -16.76 -3.42
N LYS A 89 -16.14 -17.61 -2.45
CA LYS A 89 -16.01 -17.31 -1.01
C LYS A 89 -14.57 -17.01 -0.59
N VAL A 90 -13.59 -17.49 -1.35
CA VAL A 90 -12.16 -17.27 -1.13
C VAL A 90 -11.57 -16.59 -2.35
N LEU A 91 -10.95 -15.43 -2.13
CA LEU A 91 -10.22 -14.71 -3.17
C LEU A 91 -9.10 -15.61 -3.71
N THR A 92 -9.18 -15.89 -5.02
CA THR A 92 -8.27 -16.80 -5.73
C THR A 92 -7.57 -16.04 -6.85
N PRO A 93 -6.23 -16.10 -6.94
CA PRO A 93 -5.50 -15.51 -8.06
C PRO A 93 -5.96 -16.09 -9.40
N ASN A 94 -6.25 -15.22 -10.35
CA ASN A 94 -6.50 -15.57 -11.75
C ASN A 94 -6.07 -14.39 -12.62
N SER A 95 -4.98 -14.58 -13.36
CA SER A 95 -4.43 -13.55 -14.25
C SER A 95 -4.44 -13.93 -15.72
N LYS A 96 -5.36 -14.83 -16.13
CA LYS A 96 -5.53 -15.17 -17.53
C LYS A 96 -5.89 -13.94 -18.37
N PRO A 97 -5.37 -13.80 -19.61
CA PRO A 97 -5.57 -12.59 -20.42
C PRO A 97 -7.02 -12.15 -20.57
N GLU A 98 -7.95 -13.09 -20.78
CA GLU A 98 -9.38 -12.80 -20.90
C GLU A 98 -10.00 -12.25 -19.60
N VAL A 99 -9.48 -12.67 -18.44
CA VAL A 99 -9.92 -12.18 -17.14
C VAL A 99 -9.36 -10.78 -16.89
N ILE A 100 -8.09 -10.55 -17.22
CA ILE A 100 -7.46 -9.21 -17.14
C ILE A 100 -8.27 -8.21 -17.96
N ARG A 101 -8.61 -8.56 -19.21
CA ARG A 101 -9.39 -7.71 -20.12
C ARG A 101 -10.79 -7.40 -19.58
N LYS A 102 -11.44 -8.37 -18.94
CA LYS A 102 -12.72 -8.14 -18.26
C LYS A 102 -12.59 -7.23 -17.04
N SER A 103 -11.56 -7.44 -16.21
CA SER A 103 -11.30 -6.65 -15.01
C SER A 103 -11.02 -5.18 -15.33
N ILE A 104 -10.24 -4.88 -16.38
CA ILE A 104 -9.93 -3.49 -16.74
C ILE A 104 -11.20 -2.75 -17.21
N ASP A 105 -12.05 -3.37 -18.03
CA ASP A 105 -13.30 -2.76 -18.48
C ASP A 105 -14.25 -2.47 -17.29
N GLY A 106 -14.31 -3.40 -16.32
CA GLY A 106 -15.07 -3.19 -15.09
C GLY A 106 -14.51 -2.04 -14.23
N SER A 107 -13.19 -2.01 -14.04
CA SER A 107 -12.50 -1.00 -13.22
C SER A 107 -12.68 0.40 -13.81
N LEU A 108 -12.49 0.55 -15.13
CA LEU A 108 -12.71 1.81 -15.86
C LEU A 108 -14.12 2.35 -15.66
N LYS A 109 -15.14 1.47 -15.76
CA LYS A 109 -16.55 1.85 -15.55
C LYS A 109 -16.81 2.34 -14.12
N ARG A 110 -16.35 1.61 -13.11
CA ARG A 110 -16.60 1.95 -11.68
C ARG A 110 -15.86 3.21 -11.26
N LEU A 111 -14.61 3.36 -11.71
CA LEU A 111 -13.80 4.55 -11.47
C LEU A 111 -14.20 5.75 -12.33
N GLN A 112 -15.06 5.56 -13.34
CA GLN A 112 -15.48 6.58 -14.29
C GLN A 112 -14.30 7.20 -15.06
N LEU A 113 -13.38 6.33 -15.51
CA LEU A 113 -12.16 6.67 -16.22
C LEU A 113 -12.16 6.06 -17.63
N GLU A 114 -11.41 6.69 -18.53
CA GLU A 114 -11.08 6.14 -19.85
C GLU A 114 -9.74 5.39 -19.83
N THR A 115 -8.86 5.78 -18.89
CA THR A 115 -7.54 5.19 -18.69
C THR A 115 -7.25 5.08 -17.20
N ILE A 116 -6.73 3.94 -16.74
CA ILE A 116 -6.19 3.77 -15.40
C ILE A 116 -4.76 4.30 -15.35
N ASP A 117 -4.43 5.16 -14.39
CA ASP A 117 -3.07 5.72 -14.30
C ASP A 117 -2.06 4.65 -13.88
N LEU A 118 -2.35 3.84 -12.87
CA LEU A 118 -1.48 2.75 -12.42
C LEU A 118 -2.26 1.48 -12.11
N TYR A 119 -2.02 0.41 -12.87
CA TYR A 119 -2.75 -0.86 -12.73
C TYR A 119 -1.87 -1.99 -12.21
N TYR A 120 -2.21 -2.54 -11.04
CA TYR A 120 -1.43 -3.59 -10.40
C TYR A 120 -2.02 -4.98 -10.62
N LEU A 121 -1.17 -5.97 -10.89
CA LEU A 121 -1.51 -7.36 -10.56
C LEU A 121 -1.52 -7.49 -9.03
N HIS A 122 -2.67 -7.78 -8.44
CA HIS A 122 -2.85 -7.76 -6.99
C HIS A 122 -2.12 -8.92 -6.29
N ARG A 123 -2.13 -10.12 -6.88
CA ARG A 123 -1.38 -11.28 -6.40
C ARG A 123 -0.90 -12.10 -7.60
N VAL A 124 0.29 -12.65 -7.49
CA VAL A 124 0.87 -13.51 -8.52
C VAL A 124 0.09 -14.83 -8.59
N ASP A 125 -0.49 -15.10 -9.74
CA ASP A 125 -1.12 -16.38 -10.09
C ASP A 125 -0.05 -17.32 -10.65
N THR A 126 0.11 -18.48 -10.04
CA THR A 126 1.12 -19.47 -10.46
C THR A 126 0.69 -20.30 -11.66
N ASN A 127 -0.57 -20.19 -12.09
CA ASN A 127 -1.10 -20.91 -13.25
C ASN A 127 -0.95 -20.14 -14.56
N THR A 128 -0.64 -18.84 -14.49
CA THR A 128 -0.44 -17.98 -15.67
C THR A 128 0.98 -17.42 -15.62
N PRO A 129 1.84 -17.65 -16.63
CA PRO A 129 3.18 -17.08 -16.67
C PRO A 129 3.15 -15.55 -16.57
N ILE A 130 4.03 -14.97 -15.77
CA ILE A 130 4.03 -13.51 -15.54
C ILE A 130 4.35 -12.74 -16.83
N GLU A 131 5.10 -13.34 -17.75
CA GLU A 131 5.40 -12.79 -19.06
C GLU A 131 4.14 -12.64 -19.93
N GLU A 132 3.17 -13.56 -19.80
CA GLU A 132 1.89 -13.49 -20.49
C GLU A 132 1.00 -12.37 -19.93
N VAL A 133 1.01 -12.21 -18.60
CA VAL A 133 0.37 -11.08 -17.92
C VAL A 133 0.99 -9.76 -18.39
N ALA A 134 2.32 -9.67 -18.39
CA ALA A 134 3.05 -8.48 -18.82
C ALA A 134 2.78 -8.14 -20.29
N SER A 135 2.69 -9.15 -21.17
CA SER A 135 2.31 -8.97 -22.57
C SER A 135 0.88 -8.45 -22.71
N THR A 136 -0.06 -8.98 -21.93
CA THR A 136 -1.45 -8.51 -21.93
C THR A 136 -1.54 -7.05 -21.49
N ILE A 137 -0.82 -6.68 -20.43
CA ILE A 137 -0.75 -5.29 -19.97
C ILE A 137 -0.12 -4.38 -21.03
N LYS A 138 0.94 -4.84 -21.71
CA LYS A 138 1.57 -4.09 -22.80
C LYS A 138 0.58 -3.75 -23.90
N ASP A 139 -0.33 -4.66 -24.24
CA ASP A 139 -1.38 -4.39 -25.21
C ASP A 139 -2.43 -3.41 -24.66
N LEU A 140 -2.83 -3.53 -23.39
CA LEU A 140 -3.73 -2.56 -22.75
C LEU A 140 -3.15 -1.14 -22.67
N ILE A 141 -1.82 -1.01 -22.56
CA ILE A 141 -1.13 0.28 -22.66
C ILE A 141 -1.23 0.84 -24.08
N LYS A 142 -0.99 0.02 -25.11
CA LYS A 142 -1.15 0.45 -26.52
C LYS A 142 -2.59 0.84 -26.84
N GLU A 143 -3.56 0.15 -26.26
CA GLU A 143 -5.00 0.45 -26.37
C GLU A 143 -5.39 1.73 -25.60
N GLY A 144 -4.49 2.31 -24.81
CA GLY A 144 -4.76 3.52 -24.02
C GLY A 144 -5.62 3.30 -22.78
N LYS A 145 -5.83 2.05 -22.35
CA LYS A 145 -6.62 1.70 -21.16
C LYS A 145 -5.81 1.77 -19.86
N VAL A 146 -4.48 1.64 -19.95
CA VAL A 146 -3.55 1.69 -18.82
C VAL A 146 -2.38 2.63 -19.17
N LYS A 147 -1.96 3.52 -18.27
CA LYS A 147 -0.74 4.33 -18.47
C LYS A 147 0.49 3.64 -17.90
N HIS A 148 0.41 3.23 -16.64
CA HIS A 148 1.49 2.59 -15.90
C HIS A 148 0.99 1.28 -15.29
N TRP A 149 1.92 0.38 -15.00
CA TRP A 149 1.57 -0.90 -14.37
C TRP A 149 2.58 -1.31 -13.31
N GLY A 150 2.14 -2.21 -12.44
CA GLY A 150 2.93 -2.71 -11.34
C GLY A 150 2.52 -4.11 -10.89
N LEU A 151 3.25 -4.64 -9.92
CA LEU A 151 2.90 -5.89 -9.24
C LEU A 151 2.75 -5.64 -7.74
N SER A 152 1.93 -6.45 -7.08
CA SER A 152 1.82 -6.44 -5.61
C SER A 152 2.25 -7.77 -5.02
N GLU A 153 3.08 -7.70 -3.96
CA GLU A 153 3.60 -8.87 -3.24
C GLU A 153 4.28 -9.92 -4.15
N ALA A 154 5.00 -9.47 -5.18
CA ALA A 154 5.76 -10.32 -6.10
C ALA A 154 7.20 -10.54 -5.61
N GLY A 155 7.75 -11.72 -5.88
CA GLY A 155 9.15 -12.06 -5.62
C GLY A 155 10.11 -11.52 -6.70
N ALA A 156 11.41 -11.55 -6.40
CA ALA A 156 12.46 -10.97 -7.26
C ALA A 156 12.47 -11.53 -8.69
N ASP A 157 12.37 -12.86 -8.83
CA ASP A 157 12.37 -13.52 -10.14
C ASP A 157 11.17 -13.11 -11.00
N THR A 158 9.98 -13.06 -10.39
CA THR A 158 8.74 -12.63 -11.04
C THR A 158 8.83 -11.17 -11.49
N ILE A 159 9.42 -10.30 -10.67
CA ILE A 159 9.67 -8.89 -11.02
C ILE A 159 10.60 -8.79 -12.24
N ARG A 160 11.73 -9.51 -12.25
CA ARG A 160 12.69 -9.49 -13.38
C ARG A 160 12.04 -9.97 -14.68
N LYS A 161 11.28 -11.07 -14.62
CA LYS A 161 10.57 -11.63 -15.77
C LYS A 161 9.53 -10.65 -16.34
N ALA A 162 8.68 -10.10 -15.47
CA ALA A 162 7.70 -9.08 -15.85
C ALA A 162 8.34 -7.86 -16.53
N ASP A 163 9.36 -7.27 -15.89
CA ASP A 163 10.02 -6.05 -16.36
C ASP A 163 10.70 -6.22 -17.73
N SER A 164 11.16 -7.44 -18.04
CA SER A 164 11.77 -7.76 -19.33
C SER A 164 10.80 -7.68 -20.52
N VAL A 165 9.50 -7.87 -20.29
CA VAL A 165 8.45 -7.86 -21.32
C VAL A 165 7.78 -6.49 -21.44
N CYS A 166 7.43 -5.90 -20.30
CA CYS A 166 6.80 -4.60 -20.17
C CYS A 166 7.37 -3.90 -18.93
N LYS A 167 7.93 -2.70 -19.08
CA LYS A 167 8.65 -2.04 -17.97
C LYS A 167 7.71 -1.74 -16.81
N LEU A 168 8.12 -2.15 -15.61
CA LEU A 168 7.34 -1.96 -14.38
C LEU A 168 7.52 -0.53 -13.87
N THR A 169 6.43 0.09 -13.42
CA THR A 169 6.47 1.42 -12.79
C THR A 169 6.61 1.32 -11.29
N ALA A 170 5.92 0.37 -10.65
CA ALA A 170 5.97 0.24 -9.20
C ALA A 170 5.73 -1.20 -8.71
N ILE A 171 6.30 -1.52 -7.55
CA ILE A 171 5.95 -2.69 -6.74
C ILE A 171 5.26 -2.25 -5.45
N GLN A 172 4.16 -2.90 -5.12
CA GLN A 172 3.41 -2.63 -3.90
C GLN A 172 3.48 -3.80 -2.91
N SER A 173 4.18 -3.63 -1.79
CA SER A 173 4.31 -4.65 -0.74
C SER A 173 4.25 -4.03 0.66
N GLU A 174 4.02 -4.85 1.70
CA GLU A 174 4.12 -4.37 3.08
C GLU A 174 5.55 -3.90 3.38
N TYR A 175 5.68 -2.73 4.00
CA TYR A 175 6.96 -2.23 4.51
C TYR A 175 6.75 -1.21 5.62
N SER A 176 7.42 -1.39 6.75
CA SER A 176 7.37 -0.50 7.90
C SER A 176 8.51 -0.81 8.87
N MET A 177 8.66 -0.03 9.93
CA MET A 177 9.57 -0.37 11.04
C MET A 177 9.27 -1.76 11.66
N MET A 178 8.06 -2.30 11.50
CA MET A 178 7.65 -3.63 11.99
C MET A 178 7.92 -4.76 10.99
N TRP A 179 8.12 -4.44 9.71
CA TRP A 179 8.32 -5.41 8.65
C TRP A 179 9.31 -4.88 7.61
N ARG A 180 10.53 -5.44 7.67
CA ARG A 180 11.70 -4.95 6.93
C ARG A 180 12.26 -5.95 5.92
N GLU A 181 11.59 -7.08 5.70
CA GLU A 181 12.02 -8.10 4.72
C GLU A 181 12.30 -7.55 3.30
N PRO A 182 11.53 -6.58 2.77
CA PRO A 182 11.85 -6.00 1.45
C PRO A 182 13.26 -5.41 1.34
N GLU A 183 13.90 -5.00 2.43
CA GLU A 183 15.27 -4.45 2.42
C GLU A 183 16.32 -5.46 1.95
N LYS A 184 16.08 -6.77 2.12
CA LYS A 184 17.09 -7.80 1.84
C LYS A 184 17.33 -8.04 0.35
N GLU A 185 16.27 -7.96 -0.46
CA GLU A 185 16.32 -8.37 -1.86
C GLU A 185 15.46 -7.48 -2.76
N ILE A 186 14.25 -7.13 -2.34
CA ILE A 186 13.30 -6.37 -3.17
C ILE A 186 13.77 -4.94 -3.37
N LEU A 187 14.03 -4.15 -2.31
CA LEU A 187 14.43 -2.75 -2.46
C LEU A 187 15.72 -2.57 -3.28
N PRO A 188 16.79 -3.37 -3.09
CA PRO A 188 17.96 -3.34 -3.97
C PRO A 188 17.63 -3.62 -5.44
N LEU A 189 16.77 -4.61 -5.70
CA LEU A 189 16.32 -4.94 -7.06
C LEU A 189 15.56 -3.78 -7.72
N LEU A 190 14.67 -3.12 -6.98
CA LEU A 190 13.89 -2.01 -7.51
C LEU A 190 14.76 -0.79 -7.83
N GLU A 191 15.79 -0.56 -7.02
CA GLU A 191 16.80 0.47 -7.29
C GLU A 191 17.59 0.15 -8.57
N GLU A 192 18.03 -1.11 -8.75
CA GLU A 192 18.73 -1.59 -9.96
C GLU A 192 17.87 -1.40 -11.23
N LEU A 193 16.57 -1.70 -11.14
CA LEU A 193 15.65 -1.66 -12.29
C LEU A 193 14.95 -0.31 -12.49
N ASN A 194 15.21 0.68 -11.63
CA ASN A 194 14.50 1.97 -11.60
C ASN A 194 12.97 1.80 -11.51
N ILE A 195 12.52 1.02 -10.52
CA ILE A 195 11.10 0.75 -10.22
C ILE A 195 10.73 1.43 -8.91
N GLY A 196 9.56 2.08 -8.85
CA GLY A 196 9.04 2.65 -7.61
C GLY A 196 8.60 1.61 -6.59
N PHE A 197 8.53 1.98 -5.31
CA PHE A 197 8.02 1.11 -4.25
C PHE A 197 6.90 1.78 -3.48
N VAL A 198 5.78 1.08 -3.33
CA VAL A 198 4.58 1.60 -2.67
C VAL A 198 4.27 0.77 -1.42
N PRO A 199 4.71 1.19 -0.24
CA PRO A 199 4.39 0.52 1.02
C PRO A 199 2.90 0.56 1.34
N PHE A 200 2.26 -0.62 1.45
CA PHE A 200 1.01 -0.73 2.22
C PHE A 200 1.31 -1.07 3.68
N ALA A 201 0.33 -0.80 4.56
CA ALA A 201 0.48 -0.92 6.01
C ALA A 201 1.76 -0.26 6.60
N PRO A 202 2.15 0.95 6.15
CA PRO A 202 3.39 1.61 6.62
C PRO A 202 3.38 1.94 8.12
N LEU A 203 2.21 1.96 8.74
CA LEU A 203 2.00 2.16 10.18
C LEU A 203 1.82 0.84 10.95
N GLY A 204 2.26 -0.29 10.39
CA GLY A 204 2.12 -1.62 11.01
C GLY A 204 0.65 -1.95 11.34
N ARG A 205 -0.26 -1.67 10.40
CA ARG A 205 -1.72 -1.85 10.57
C ARG A 205 -2.29 -1.15 11.83
N GLY A 206 -1.70 -0.01 12.18
CA GLY A 206 -2.08 0.82 13.33
C GLY A 206 -1.19 0.63 14.55
N PHE A 207 -0.37 -0.43 14.60
CA PHE A 207 0.50 -0.72 15.74
C PHE A 207 1.47 0.43 16.04
N LEU A 208 2.09 0.99 14.98
CA LEU A 208 3.10 2.04 15.10
C LEU A 208 2.52 3.41 15.48
N THR A 209 1.20 3.52 15.64
CA THR A 209 0.55 4.74 16.14
C THR A 209 0.50 4.80 17.68
N GLY A 210 0.84 3.69 18.35
CA GLY A 210 0.70 3.53 19.81
C GLY A 210 -0.74 3.38 20.30
N SER A 211 -1.73 3.33 19.40
CA SER A 211 -3.14 3.12 19.77
C SER A 211 -3.46 1.67 20.14
N ILE A 212 -2.66 0.71 19.66
CA ILE A 212 -2.79 -0.72 19.97
C ILE A 212 -1.90 -1.04 21.17
N LYS A 213 -2.53 -1.16 22.33
CA LYS A 213 -1.92 -1.57 23.60
C LYS A 213 -1.87 -3.10 23.72
N LYS A 214 -1.14 -3.60 24.71
CA LYS A 214 -0.98 -5.04 24.98
C LYS A 214 -2.29 -5.80 25.25
N ASP A 215 -3.31 -5.09 25.70
CA ASP A 215 -4.65 -5.58 26.05
C ASP A 215 -5.72 -5.16 25.03
N THR A 216 -5.31 -4.63 23.87
CA THR A 216 -6.26 -4.23 22.83
C THR A 216 -6.97 -5.44 22.25
N GLU A 217 -8.30 -5.39 22.29
CA GLU A 217 -9.17 -6.31 21.58
C GLU A 217 -9.69 -5.65 20.30
N PHE A 218 -9.80 -6.42 19.23
CA PHE A 218 -10.35 -5.94 17.96
C PHE A 218 -11.80 -6.38 17.81
N LYS A 219 -12.62 -5.53 17.18
CA LYS A 219 -14.02 -5.86 16.89
C LYS A 219 -14.10 -7.08 15.98
N SER A 220 -15.23 -7.79 16.03
CA SER A 220 -15.52 -8.86 15.08
C SER A 220 -15.40 -8.36 13.63
N GLY A 221 -14.84 -9.19 12.75
CA GLY A 221 -14.59 -8.84 11.35
C GLY A 221 -13.33 -8.00 11.08
N ASP A 222 -12.62 -7.54 12.12
CA ASP A 222 -11.31 -6.90 11.95
C ASP A 222 -10.25 -7.94 11.56
N PHE A 223 -9.53 -7.69 10.47
CA PHE A 223 -8.50 -8.59 9.96
C PHE A 223 -7.37 -8.85 10.98
N ARG A 224 -7.13 -7.92 11.89
CA ARG A 224 -6.07 -8.06 12.91
C ARG A 224 -6.35 -9.21 13.88
N ASN A 225 -7.59 -9.65 14.04
CA ASN A 225 -7.93 -10.80 14.89
C ASN A 225 -7.25 -12.11 14.46
N ILE A 226 -6.93 -12.27 13.17
CA ILE A 226 -6.32 -13.51 12.67
C ILE A 226 -4.80 -13.38 12.48
N VAL A 227 -4.24 -12.18 12.58
CA VAL A 227 -2.83 -11.93 12.30
C VAL A 227 -1.97 -12.28 13.52
N PRO A 228 -0.98 -13.18 13.41
CA PRO A 228 -0.21 -13.66 14.56
C PRO A 228 0.44 -12.56 15.41
N ARG A 229 0.98 -11.49 14.80
CA ARG A 229 1.58 -10.34 15.52
C ARG A 229 0.63 -9.60 16.47
N PHE A 230 -0.67 -9.76 16.28
CA PHE A 230 -1.71 -9.11 17.08
C PHE A 230 -2.31 -10.04 18.15
N LYS A 231 -1.77 -11.26 18.32
CA LYS A 231 -2.06 -12.08 19.51
C LYS A 231 -1.51 -11.40 20.76
N LYS A 232 -2.17 -11.60 21.90
CA LYS A 232 -1.87 -10.91 23.16
C LYS A 232 -0.40 -10.98 23.57
N GLU A 233 0.20 -12.17 23.50
CA GLU A 233 1.60 -12.39 23.90
C GLU A 233 2.56 -11.64 22.98
N ASN A 234 2.26 -11.62 21.68
CA ASN A 234 3.04 -10.90 20.68
C ASN A 234 2.85 -9.39 20.78
N LEU A 235 1.63 -8.93 21.08
CA LEU A 235 1.35 -7.51 21.32
C LEU A 235 2.16 -6.96 22.48
N GLU A 236 2.27 -7.72 23.57
CA GLU A 236 3.08 -7.36 24.73
C GLU A 236 4.57 -7.33 24.37
N ALA A 237 5.09 -8.40 23.75
CA ALA A 237 6.49 -8.48 23.35
C ALA A 237 6.90 -7.38 22.35
N ASN A 238 5.99 -7.01 21.43
CA ASN A 238 6.27 -6.02 20.39
C ASN A 238 6.16 -4.56 20.88
N GLN A 239 5.71 -4.29 22.12
CA GLN A 239 5.59 -2.90 22.63
C GLN A 239 6.93 -2.15 22.66
N VAL A 240 8.05 -2.86 22.74
CA VAL A 240 9.41 -2.27 22.67
C VAL A 240 9.61 -1.43 21.40
N LEU A 241 8.95 -1.79 20.29
CA LEU A 241 8.99 -0.99 19.06
C LEU A 241 8.23 0.34 19.22
N VAL A 242 7.07 0.30 19.89
CA VAL A 242 6.28 1.52 20.16
C VAL A 242 7.03 2.43 21.13
N GLU A 243 7.75 1.88 22.11
CA GLU A 243 8.59 2.63 23.04
C GLU A 243 9.72 3.36 22.32
N LEU A 244 10.46 2.66 21.44
CA LEU A 244 11.49 3.28 20.60
C LEU A 244 10.93 4.48 19.80
N ILE A 245 9.79 4.30 19.13
CA ILE A 245 9.16 5.35 18.33
C ILE A 245 8.70 6.51 19.22
N ARG A 246 8.18 6.21 20.42
CA ARG A 246 7.75 7.22 21.39
C ARG A 246 8.90 8.10 21.86
N ASP A 247 10.08 7.54 22.10
CA ASP A 247 11.25 8.30 22.53
C ASP A 247 11.71 9.29 21.43
N ILE A 248 11.69 8.85 20.17
CA ILE A 248 12.01 9.70 19.01
C ILE A 248 10.95 10.80 18.85
N ALA A 249 9.68 10.43 18.93
CA ALA A 249 8.54 11.34 18.82
C ALA A 249 8.61 12.46 19.87
N ASN A 250 8.92 12.11 21.12
CA ASN A 250 9.08 13.05 22.22
C ASN A 250 10.25 14.03 21.99
N LYS A 251 11.40 13.53 21.52
CA LYS A 251 12.58 14.37 21.24
C LYS A 251 12.33 15.40 20.14
N LYS A 252 11.52 15.05 19.13
CA LYS A 252 11.20 15.93 17.99
C LYS A 252 9.87 16.68 18.12
N ASN A 253 9.11 16.44 19.19
CA ASN A 253 7.75 16.97 19.40
C ASN A 253 6.80 16.70 18.21
N ILE A 254 6.79 15.46 17.75
CA ILE A 254 5.95 14.95 16.65
C ILE A 254 5.20 13.70 17.10
N THR A 255 4.24 13.22 16.32
CA THR A 255 3.50 12.01 16.66
C THR A 255 4.28 10.73 16.31
N LEU A 256 3.84 9.60 16.87
CA LEU A 256 4.41 8.29 16.56
C LEU A 256 4.22 7.92 15.07
N SER A 257 3.04 8.22 14.49
CA SER A 257 2.78 7.95 13.07
C SER A 257 3.67 8.79 12.17
N GLN A 258 3.96 10.03 12.58
CA GLN A 258 4.88 10.93 11.91
C GLN A 258 6.31 10.38 11.90
N VAL A 259 6.82 9.87 13.03
CA VAL A 259 8.11 9.19 13.09
C VAL A 259 8.14 7.99 12.13
N ALA A 260 7.13 7.12 12.20
CA ALA A 260 7.08 5.91 11.39
C ALA A 260 7.05 6.20 9.88
N LEU A 261 6.24 7.17 9.44
CA LEU A 261 6.14 7.55 8.02
C LEU A 261 7.38 8.31 7.53
N ALA A 262 7.92 9.22 8.34
CA ALA A 262 9.16 9.93 8.00
C ALA A 262 10.32 8.95 7.81
N TRP A 263 10.41 7.92 8.67
CA TRP A 263 11.41 6.86 8.52
C TRP A 263 11.22 6.07 7.23
N VAL A 264 9.98 5.66 6.87
CA VAL A 264 9.71 4.95 5.61
C VAL A 264 10.12 5.80 4.40
N LEU A 265 9.79 7.09 4.41
CA LEU A 265 10.14 8.03 3.35
C LEU A 265 11.66 8.23 3.21
N ALA A 266 12.40 8.16 4.31
CA ALA A 266 13.84 8.39 4.33
C ALA A 266 14.67 7.22 3.76
N GLN A 267 14.09 6.03 3.60
CA GLN A 267 14.87 4.86 3.17
C GLN A 267 15.35 4.98 1.73
N LYS A 268 14.46 5.41 0.81
CA LYS A 268 14.76 5.65 -0.60
C LYS A 268 13.82 6.70 -1.18
N SER A 269 14.29 7.47 -2.16
CA SER A 269 13.51 8.52 -2.83
C SER A 269 12.34 7.99 -3.67
N PHE A 270 12.44 6.74 -4.14
CA PHE A 270 11.42 6.06 -4.94
C PHE A 270 10.34 5.35 -4.10
N ILE A 271 10.32 5.56 -2.77
CA ILE A 271 9.31 5.00 -1.87
C ILE A 271 8.15 5.98 -1.66
N VAL A 272 6.91 5.52 -1.86
CA VAL A 272 5.69 6.32 -1.66
C VAL A 272 4.67 5.51 -0.85
N PRO A 273 4.61 5.66 0.49
CA PRO A 273 3.67 4.91 1.32
C PRO A 273 2.23 5.40 1.14
N ILE A 274 1.28 4.48 1.30
CA ILE A 274 -0.16 4.72 1.17
C ILE A 274 -0.89 4.41 2.49
N PRO A 275 -0.63 5.16 3.59
CA PRO A 275 -1.36 4.95 4.84
C PRO A 275 -2.86 5.15 4.64
N GLY A 276 -3.66 4.17 5.06
CA GLY A 276 -5.12 4.28 5.06
C GLY A 276 -5.63 4.93 6.34
N THR A 277 -6.71 5.71 6.23
CA THR A 277 -7.39 6.32 7.38
C THR A 277 -8.85 6.66 7.04
N ARG A 278 -9.69 6.72 8.07
CA ARG A 278 -11.07 7.24 8.03
C ARG A 278 -11.21 8.54 8.85
N SER A 279 -10.13 9.00 9.47
CA SER A 279 -10.09 10.19 10.34
C SER A 279 -9.32 11.32 9.64
N LEU A 280 -9.93 12.50 9.64
CA LEU A 280 -9.31 13.72 9.12
C LEU A 280 -8.04 14.12 9.90
N ASP A 281 -8.05 13.94 11.22
CA ASP A 281 -6.88 14.29 12.04
C ASP A 281 -5.69 13.36 11.74
N ARG A 282 -5.95 12.06 11.58
CA ARG A 282 -4.94 11.09 11.14
C ARG A 282 -4.47 11.37 9.72
N LEU A 283 -5.35 11.82 8.84
CA LEU A 283 -4.96 12.22 7.48
C LEU A 283 -3.98 13.40 7.50
N LYS A 284 -4.26 14.45 8.28
CA LYS A 284 -3.35 15.60 8.46
C LYS A 284 -2.01 15.17 9.05
N GLU A 285 -2.03 14.32 10.07
CA GLU A 285 -0.85 13.75 10.70
C GLU A 285 0.02 12.98 9.68
N ASN A 286 -0.60 12.09 8.89
CA ASN A 286 0.10 11.29 7.88
C ASN A 286 0.69 12.16 6.78
N VAL A 287 -0.06 13.15 6.27
CA VAL A 287 0.38 14.07 5.20
C VAL A 287 1.57 14.91 5.65
N SER A 288 1.51 15.49 6.84
CA SER A 288 2.59 16.33 7.39
C SER A 288 3.87 15.54 7.72
N SER A 289 3.80 14.21 7.71
CA SER A 289 4.99 13.36 7.88
C SER A 289 6.00 13.54 6.75
N ALA A 290 5.56 13.99 5.56
CA ALA A 290 6.43 14.28 4.42
C ALA A 290 7.39 15.45 4.68
N ASP A 291 7.04 16.37 5.59
CA ASP A 291 7.84 17.56 5.88
C ASP A 291 8.87 17.31 7.01
N ILE A 292 8.90 16.09 7.56
CA ILE A 292 9.81 15.72 8.64
C ILE A 292 11.10 15.16 8.07
N VAL A 293 12.21 15.82 8.42
CA VAL A 293 13.55 15.36 8.06
C VAL A 293 14.18 14.64 9.25
N LEU A 294 14.59 13.40 9.01
CA LEU A 294 15.47 12.64 9.89
C LEU A 294 16.90 12.82 9.36
N SER A 295 17.80 13.30 10.21
CA SER A 295 19.23 13.41 9.86
C SER A 295 19.85 12.02 9.62
N GLU A 296 21.00 11.99 8.97
CA GLU A 296 21.74 10.74 8.74
C GLU A 296 22.10 10.03 10.05
N GLU A 297 22.47 10.78 11.08
CA GLU A 297 22.75 10.26 12.42
C GLU A 297 21.49 9.68 13.08
N GLU A 298 20.37 10.40 13.05
CA GLU A 298 19.09 9.89 13.57
C GLU A 298 18.66 8.61 12.83
N LEU A 299 18.76 8.58 11.51
CA LEU A 299 18.41 7.39 10.72
C LEU A 299 19.28 6.20 11.05
N LYS A 300 20.59 6.42 11.21
CA LYS A 300 21.54 5.38 11.63
C LYS A 300 21.17 4.82 12.99
N ASP A 301 20.96 5.68 13.99
CA ASP A 301 20.60 5.27 15.35
C ASP A 301 19.28 4.50 15.39
N ILE A 302 18.27 4.98 14.65
CA ILE A 302 16.98 4.30 14.52
C ILE A 302 17.17 2.92 13.90
N ASN A 303 17.93 2.81 12.82
CA ASN A 303 18.16 1.54 12.11
C ASN A 303 18.92 0.53 12.98
N GLU A 304 19.91 0.98 13.75
CA GLU A 304 20.66 0.16 14.72
C GLU A 304 19.79 -0.32 15.88
N ALA A 305 18.86 0.51 16.36
CA ALA A 305 17.89 0.11 17.38
C ALA A 305 16.90 -0.91 16.81
N LEU A 306 16.36 -0.65 15.60
CA LEU A 306 15.43 -1.56 14.92
C LEU A 306 16.07 -2.92 14.62
N SER A 307 17.36 -3.00 14.29
CA SER A 307 18.02 -4.28 14.03
C SER A 307 18.16 -5.17 15.27
N LYS A 308 18.03 -4.60 16.47
CA LYS A 308 18.09 -5.33 17.75
C LYS A 308 16.69 -5.79 18.21
N ILE A 309 15.62 -5.29 17.59
CA ILE A 309 14.24 -5.65 17.91
C ILE A 309 13.79 -6.86 17.08
N VAL A 310 13.43 -7.94 17.76
CA VAL A 310 12.85 -9.13 17.11
C VAL A 310 11.33 -9.09 17.24
N ILE A 311 10.65 -8.85 16.12
CA ILE A 311 9.19 -8.85 16.07
C ILE A 311 8.63 -10.25 16.24
N GLN A 312 7.77 -10.43 17.24
CA GLN A 312 7.11 -11.70 17.55
C GLN A 312 5.83 -11.88 16.74
N GLY A 313 5.67 -13.08 16.17
CA GLY A 313 4.56 -13.46 15.29
C GLY A 313 4.78 -13.06 13.82
N ASP A 314 4.16 -13.81 12.91
CA ASP A 314 4.17 -13.52 11.49
C ASP A 314 3.18 -12.40 11.10
N ARG A 315 3.48 -11.71 9.98
CA ARG A 315 2.60 -10.66 9.43
C ARG A 315 1.28 -11.20 8.87
N TYR A 316 1.22 -12.50 8.62
CA TYR A 316 0.06 -13.22 8.11
C TYR A 316 -0.09 -14.59 8.75
N PRO A 317 -1.33 -15.13 8.85
CA PRO A 317 -1.55 -16.55 9.03
C PRO A 317 -0.87 -17.36 7.92
N LYS A 318 -0.52 -18.61 8.23
CA LYS A 318 0.17 -19.51 7.29
C LYS A 318 -0.52 -19.59 5.93
N GLU A 319 -1.85 -19.69 5.87
CA GLU A 319 -2.56 -19.82 4.59
C GLU A 319 -2.47 -18.58 3.67
N LEU A 320 -2.09 -17.42 4.23
CA LEU A 320 -1.90 -16.17 3.50
C LEU A 320 -0.43 -15.91 3.16
N VAL A 321 0.51 -16.42 3.97
CA VAL A 321 1.96 -16.35 3.67
C VAL A 321 2.27 -17.05 2.34
N ASP A 322 1.65 -18.20 2.09
CA ASP A 322 1.91 -18.97 0.87
C ASP A 322 1.51 -18.21 -0.40
N LYS A 323 0.72 -17.13 -0.31
CA LYS A 323 0.20 -16.35 -1.46
C LYS A 323 1.02 -15.11 -1.81
N VAL A 324 2.14 -14.85 -1.13
CA VAL A 324 3.00 -13.67 -1.35
C VAL A 324 4.43 -14.08 -1.67
N GLY A 325 5.20 -13.16 -2.27
CA GLY A 325 6.62 -13.39 -2.59
C GLY A 325 6.86 -14.41 -3.70
N ARG A 326 5.87 -14.64 -4.55
CA ARG A 326 5.93 -15.60 -5.67
C ARG A 326 6.47 -14.97 -6.93
#